data_AF-A0AAD8M4K1-F1
#
_entry.id   AF-A0AAD8M4K1-F1
#
_cell.length_a   1.000
_cell.length_b   1.000
_cell.length_c   1.000
_cell.angle_alpha   90.00
_cell.angle_beta   90.00
_cell.angle_gamma   90.00
#
_symmetry.space_group_name_H-M   'P 1'
#
loop_
_entity.id
_entity.type
_entity.pdbx_description
1 polymer ?
#
loop_
_entity_poly.entity_id
_entity_poly.type
_entity_poly.pdbx_seq_one_letter_code
_entity_poly.pdbx_strand_id
1 'polypeptide(L)'
;MDRWIIGAFCLILVFNHFSSVSGNAEGDALNALKNNLEDPNNVLQSWDATLVNPCTWFHVTCNNENSVTRVDLGNANLSGQLVTQLGQLPNLQYLELYSNNISGRVPNELGNLTNLVSLDLYLNKLNGPIPDTLKKLQKLRFLRLNNNTLTGTIPYSLTTIASLQVLDLSNNRLTGPVPVNGSFTLFTPISFNGNLLDALPVSPPPPLPPSPPSSKAVNSATGAIAGGVAAGAALLFAGPAIALAWWRKKKPQDHFFDVPAEEDPEVHLGQLKRFSLRELQVATDNFSNKNILGRGGFGKVYKGRLADGTLVAVKRLKEERTQGGELQFQTEVEMISMAVHRNLLRLRGFCMTPTERLLVYPYMSNGSVASCLRERSESQLPLEWKIRQRIALGSARGLAYLHDHCDPKIIHRDVKAANILLDEEFEAVVGDFGLAKLMDYKDTHVTTAVRGTIGHIAPEYLSTGKSSEKTDCFGYGVMLLELITGQRAFDLARLANDDDVMLLDWVKGLLKDKKLESLVDVDLQGNYVDEQVEELIQVALLCTQNSPTERPKMSEVVRMLEGDGLAERWEEWQKEEMFRQDYSNAHNQHNDWNIPDSIHNLQPDELSNPR
;
A
#
# COMPACT_ATOMS: atom_id res chain seq x y z
N MET A 1 67.66 1.41 -36.91
CA MET A 1 66.50 0.56 -36.65
C MET A 1 66.25 0.32 -35.15
N ASP A 2 66.97 0.97 -34.22
CA ASP A 2 66.83 0.69 -32.76
C ASP A 2 66.75 1.93 -31.86
N ARG A 3 66.07 2.99 -32.30
CA ARG A 3 65.78 4.16 -31.42
C ARG A 3 64.34 4.65 -31.44
N TRP A 4 63.51 4.10 -32.33
CA TRP A 4 62.08 4.42 -32.40
C TRP A 4 61.19 3.41 -31.67
N ILE A 5 61.71 2.25 -31.28
CA ILE A 5 60.94 1.19 -30.62
C ILE A 5 60.82 1.43 -29.10
N ILE A 6 61.78 2.13 -28.47
CA ILE A 6 61.75 2.41 -27.03
C ILE A 6 60.82 3.59 -26.69
N GLY A 7 60.64 4.55 -27.61
CA GLY A 7 59.71 5.67 -27.43
C GLY A 7 58.23 5.27 -27.51
N ALA A 8 57.91 4.22 -28.28
CA ALA A 8 56.53 3.75 -28.44
C ALA A 8 56.03 2.95 -27.22
N PHE A 9 56.90 2.29 -26.47
CA PHE A 9 56.51 1.54 -25.26
C PHE A 9 56.33 2.43 -24.01
N CYS A 10 57.02 3.57 -23.93
CA CYS A 10 56.80 4.53 -22.84
C CYS A 10 55.53 5.40 -23.03
N LEU A 11 55.02 5.55 -24.26
CA LEU A 11 53.77 6.27 -24.50
C LEU A 11 52.52 5.42 -24.24
N ILE A 12 52.63 4.08 -24.28
CA ILE A 12 51.52 3.16 -23.99
C ILE A 12 51.38 2.87 -22.48
N LEU A 13 52.43 3.11 -21.68
CA LEU A 13 52.39 2.95 -20.22
C LEU A 13 52.14 4.27 -19.46
N VAL A 14 52.18 5.43 -20.13
CA VAL A 14 51.81 6.72 -19.50
C VAL A 14 50.40 7.17 -19.89
N PHE A 15 49.77 6.56 -20.91
CA PHE A 15 48.35 6.78 -21.25
C PHE A 15 47.36 5.75 -20.68
N ASN A 16 47.82 4.85 -19.80
CA ASN A 16 46.94 3.91 -19.06
C ASN A 16 46.67 4.34 -17.60
N HIS A 17 46.96 5.60 -17.26
CA HIS A 17 46.48 6.19 -16.02
C HIS A 17 45.93 7.58 -16.32
N PHE A 18 44.65 7.77 -15.96
CA PHE A 18 43.83 8.96 -16.16
C PHE A 18 43.09 9.08 -17.51
N SER A 19 42.36 8.03 -17.89
CA SER A 19 40.96 8.26 -18.27
C SER A 19 40.17 8.56 -17.00
N SER A 20 40.32 9.76 -16.43
CA SER A 20 39.34 10.25 -15.46
C SER A 20 38.09 10.61 -16.26
N VAL A 21 37.30 9.59 -16.59
CA VAL A 21 35.85 9.76 -16.76
C VAL A 21 35.41 10.52 -15.51
N SER A 22 34.73 11.65 -15.67
CA SER A 22 34.10 12.34 -14.55
C SER A 22 33.04 11.40 -13.98
N GLY A 23 33.45 10.47 -13.11
CA GLY A 23 32.60 9.47 -12.51
C GLY A 23 31.51 10.17 -11.70
N ASN A 24 30.26 9.75 -11.93
CA ASN A 24 29.18 10.12 -11.03
C ASN A 24 29.44 9.39 -9.70
N ALA A 25 29.99 10.09 -8.71
CA ALA A 25 30.37 9.51 -7.42
C ALA A 25 29.18 8.82 -6.71
N GLU A 26 27.94 9.28 -6.95
CA GLU A 26 26.73 8.62 -6.44
C GLU A 26 26.47 7.31 -7.18
N GLY A 27 26.66 7.30 -8.50
CA GLY A 27 26.63 6.09 -9.31
C GLY A 27 27.69 5.07 -8.89
N ASP A 28 28.91 5.50 -8.60
CA ASP A 28 29.99 4.65 -8.09
C ASP A 28 29.64 4.06 -6.72
N ALA A 29 29.06 4.86 -5.82
CA ALA A 29 28.62 4.39 -4.50
C ALA A 29 27.52 3.33 -4.58
N LEU A 30 26.53 3.53 -5.46
CA LEU A 30 25.45 2.58 -5.68
C LEU A 30 25.93 1.33 -6.44
N ASN A 31 26.86 1.48 -7.37
CA ASN A 31 27.48 0.34 -8.04
C ASN A 31 28.33 -0.50 -7.06
N ALA A 32 29.04 0.14 -6.12
CA ALA A 32 29.73 -0.56 -5.05
C ALA A 32 28.76 -1.36 -4.16
N LEU A 33 27.57 -0.80 -3.87
CA LEU A 33 26.51 -1.53 -3.18
C LEU A 33 26.04 -2.74 -4.01
N LYS A 34 25.71 -2.54 -5.29
CA LYS A 34 25.29 -3.63 -6.19
C LYS A 34 26.30 -4.78 -6.22
N ASN A 35 27.58 -4.48 -6.34
CA ASN A 35 28.64 -5.49 -6.41
C ASN A 35 28.83 -6.26 -5.09
N ASN A 36 28.30 -5.75 -3.97
CA ASN A 36 28.35 -6.38 -2.66
C ASN A 36 27.00 -6.99 -2.24
N LEU A 37 26.02 -6.98 -3.14
CA LEU A 37 24.72 -7.61 -2.95
C LEU A 37 24.56 -8.79 -3.91
N GLU A 38 24.02 -9.88 -3.37
CA GLU A 38 23.47 -10.97 -4.17
C GLU A 38 22.01 -10.67 -4.47
N ASP A 39 21.68 -10.64 -5.76
CA ASP A 39 20.36 -10.27 -6.27
C ASP A 39 19.73 -11.41 -7.08
N PRO A 40 19.09 -12.39 -6.40
CA PRO A 40 18.53 -13.56 -7.07
C PRO A 40 17.33 -13.23 -7.98
N ASN A 41 16.71 -12.05 -7.78
CA ASN A 41 15.50 -11.64 -8.49
C ASN A 41 15.78 -10.59 -9.59
N ASN A 42 17.04 -10.25 -9.84
CA ASN A 42 17.46 -9.24 -10.81
C ASN A 42 16.80 -7.85 -10.59
N VAL A 43 16.54 -7.47 -9.33
CA VAL A 43 15.97 -6.16 -8.96
C VAL A 43 16.91 -5.01 -9.34
N LEU A 44 18.23 -5.25 -9.29
CA LEU A 44 19.30 -4.31 -9.63
C LEU A 44 19.73 -4.41 -11.10
N GLN A 45 18.93 -5.05 -11.97
CA GLN A 45 19.30 -5.26 -13.38
C GLN A 45 19.57 -3.94 -14.10
N SER A 46 18.79 -2.90 -13.84
CA SER A 46 18.96 -1.58 -14.48
C SER A 46 20.12 -0.76 -13.94
N TRP A 47 20.79 -1.20 -12.87
CA TRP A 47 21.90 -0.48 -12.26
C TRP A 47 23.17 -0.69 -13.09
N ASP A 48 23.24 0.02 -14.21
CA ASP A 48 24.34 -0.10 -15.16
C ASP A 48 25.36 1.02 -14.93
N ALA A 49 26.54 0.62 -14.45
CA ALA A 49 27.66 1.51 -14.16
C ALA A 49 28.24 2.21 -15.40
N THR A 50 27.87 1.77 -16.61
CA THR A 50 28.27 2.43 -17.86
C THR A 50 27.38 3.62 -18.21
N LEU A 51 26.21 3.74 -17.56
CA LEU A 51 25.31 4.87 -17.73
C LEU A 51 25.80 6.08 -16.92
N VAL A 52 25.62 7.27 -17.49
CA VAL A 52 26.13 8.54 -16.95
C VAL A 52 25.46 8.93 -15.62
N ASN A 53 24.26 8.41 -15.35
CA ASN A 53 23.44 8.89 -14.23
C ASN A 53 22.62 7.75 -13.56
N PRO A 54 22.76 7.53 -12.23
CA PRO A 54 21.98 6.54 -11.50
C PRO A 54 20.49 6.89 -11.36
N CYS A 55 20.06 8.11 -11.73
CA CYS A 55 18.65 8.51 -11.66
C CYS A 55 17.72 7.77 -12.62
N THR A 56 18.26 7.05 -13.61
CA THR A 56 17.48 6.18 -14.50
C THR A 56 17.39 4.74 -13.98
N TRP A 57 18.09 4.42 -12.89
CA TRP A 57 18.07 3.09 -12.30
C TRP A 57 16.78 2.88 -11.51
N PHE A 58 16.12 1.74 -11.70
CA PHE A 58 14.98 1.35 -10.87
C PHE A 58 15.35 1.42 -9.39
N HIS A 59 14.38 1.81 -8.56
CA HIS A 59 14.55 1.95 -7.11
C HIS A 59 15.47 3.10 -6.65
N VAL A 60 15.96 3.93 -7.57
CA VAL A 60 16.68 5.17 -7.28
C VAL A 60 15.79 6.36 -7.65
N THR A 61 15.70 7.36 -6.79
CA THR A 61 15.01 8.63 -7.08
C THR A 61 15.96 9.79 -6.85
N CYS A 62 15.93 10.76 -7.76
CA CYS A 62 16.76 11.95 -7.69
C CYS A 62 15.95 13.24 -7.54
N ASN A 63 16.62 14.29 -7.09
CA ASN A 63 16.09 15.65 -7.14
C ASN A 63 16.21 16.24 -8.56
N ASN A 64 15.76 17.48 -8.73
CA ASN A 64 15.83 18.23 -10.00
C ASN A 64 17.27 18.49 -10.49
N GLU A 65 18.28 18.31 -9.62
CA GLU A 65 19.70 18.46 -9.94
C GLU A 65 20.36 17.11 -10.28
N ASN A 66 19.56 16.07 -10.52
CA ASN A 66 20.03 14.70 -10.80
C ASN A 66 20.91 14.10 -9.70
N SER A 67 20.71 14.51 -8.44
CA SER A 67 21.39 13.92 -7.29
C SER A 67 20.46 12.97 -6.53
N VAL A 68 21.00 11.83 -6.11
CA VAL A 68 20.25 10.74 -5.47
C VAL A 68 19.66 11.19 -4.13
N THR A 69 18.34 11.09 -4.01
CA THR A 69 17.57 11.44 -2.81
C THR A 69 16.89 10.24 -2.15
N ARG A 70 16.61 9.16 -2.88
CA ARG A 70 16.04 7.93 -2.33
C ARG A 70 16.63 6.70 -2.99
N VAL A 71 16.91 5.69 -2.17
CA VAL A 71 17.23 4.32 -2.58
C VAL A 71 16.25 3.41 -1.84
N ASP A 72 15.39 2.70 -2.57
CA ASP A 72 14.32 1.87 -2.00
C ASP A 72 14.35 0.45 -2.56
N LEU A 73 15.09 -0.41 -1.86
CA LEU A 73 15.29 -1.82 -2.22
C LEU A 73 14.63 -2.75 -1.19
N GLY A 74 13.53 -2.31 -0.57
CA GLY A 74 12.80 -3.12 0.41
C GLY A 74 12.14 -4.34 -0.22
N ASN A 75 12.07 -5.46 0.51
CA ASN A 75 11.46 -6.72 0.06
C ASN A 75 12.04 -7.31 -1.24
N ALA A 76 13.30 -7.06 -1.53
CA ALA A 76 13.94 -7.50 -2.78
C ALA A 76 14.62 -8.88 -2.68
N ASN A 77 14.59 -9.52 -1.50
CA ASN A 77 15.31 -10.77 -1.20
C ASN A 77 16.83 -10.68 -1.41
N LEU A 78 17.39 -9.49 -1.21
CA LEU A 78 18.83 -9.22 -1.39
C LEU A 78 19.64 -9.80 -0.22
N SER A 79 20.75 -10.48 -0.51
CA SER A 79 21.76 -10.87 0.49
C SER A 79 23.07 -10.12 0.26
N GLY A 80 24.03 -10.18 1.19
CA GLY A 80 25.30 -9.47 1.09
C GLY A 80 25.55 -8.53 2.27
N GLN A 81 26.30 -7.45 2.06
CA GLN A 81 26.67 -6.48 3.10
C GLN A 81 26.51 -5.03 2.65
N LEU A 82 26.19 -4.15 3.60
CA LEU A 82 26.22 -2.70 3.37
C LEU A 82 27.66 -2.22 3.13
N VAL A 83 27.82 -1.23 2.26
CA VAL A 83 29.12 -0.66 1.90
C VAL A 83 29.33 0.73 2.51
N THR A 84 30.58 1.08 2.79
CA THR A 84 30.92 2.39 3.38
C THR A 84 30.67 3.54 2.39
N GLN A 85 30.75 3.25 1.09
CA GLN A 85 30.50 4.19 0.00
C GLN A 85 29.08 4.76 0.01
N LEU A 86 28.11 4.09 0.65
CA LEU A 86 26.77 4.66 0.82
C LEU A 86 26.78 6.01 1.54
N GLY A 87 27.79 6.27 2.39
CA GLY A 87 27.98 7.57 3.03
C GLY A 87 28.41 8.71 2.09
N GLN A 88 28.61 8.44 0.80
CA GLN A 88 29.01 9.39 -0.24
C GLN A 88 27.82 9.94 -1.06
N LEU A 89 26.58 9.73 -0.60
CA LEU A 89 25.34 10.22 -1.24
C LEU A 89 24.86 11.51 -0.54
N PRO A 90 25.34 12.71 -0.91
CA PRO A 90 25.20 13.94 -0.13
C PRO A 90 23.74 14.40 0.07
N ASN A 91 22.86 14.10 -0.88
CA ASN A 91 21.45 14.53 -0.86
C ASN A 91 20.48 13.41 -0.49
N LEU A 92 20.99 12.24 -0.05
CA LEU A 92 20.12 11.11 0.30
C LEU A 92 19.23 11.46 1.49
N GLN A 93 17.92 11.34 1.28
CA GLN A 93 16.88 11.57 2.27
C GLN A 93 16.27 10.26 2.76
N TYR A 94 16.21 9.23 1.91
CA TYR A 94 15.58 7.96 2.25
C TYR A 94 16.48 6.80 1.83
N LEU A 95 16.93 6.01 2.82
CA LEU A 95 17.63 4.75 2.59
C LEU A 95 16.79 3.61 3.15
N GLU A 96 16.09 2.90 2.26
CA GLU A 96 15.12 1.87 2.61
C GLU A 96 15.62 0.51 2.09
N LEU A 97 16.13 -0.33 2.99
CA LEU A 97 16.70 -1.65 2.67
C LEU A 97 16.03 -2.76 3.48
N TYR A 98 14.83 -2.51 3.97
CA TYR A 98 14.11 -3.38 4.88
C TYR A 98 13.69 -4.72 4.27
N SER A 99 13.49 -5.73 5.12
CA SER A 99 12.96 -7.03 4.72
C SER A 99 13.79 -7.69 3.62
N ASN A 100 15.09 -7.81 3.89
CA ASN A 100 16.07 -8.47 3.04
C ASN A 100 16.92 -9.44 3.89
N ASN A 101 17.90 -10.07 3.26
CA ASN A 101 18.87 -10.96 3.91
C ASN A 101 20.24 -10.27 4.10
N ILE A 102 20.29 -8.94 4.17
CA ILE A 102 21.54 -8.17 4.29
C ILE A 102 22.17 -8.43 5.65
N SER A 103 23.47 -8.69 5.66
CA SER A 103 24.25 -9.09 6.83
C SER A 103 25.42 -8.13 7.08
N GLY A 104 26.19 -8.38 8.14
CA GLY A 104 27.32 -7.54 8.52
C GLY A 104 26.91 -6.34 9.37
N ARG A 105 27.82 -5.38 9.53
CA ARG A 105 27.61 -4.22 10.41
C ARG A 105 26.95 -3.05 9.68
N VAL A 106 26.25 -2.20 10.42
CA VAL A 106 25.84 -0.87 9.93
C VAL A 106 27.10 0.00 9.79
N PRO A 107 27.43 0.52 8.60
CA PRO A 107 28.64 1.35 8.42
C PRO A 107 28.56 2.66 9.18
N ASN A 108 29.68 3.09 9.76
CA ASN A 108 29.77 4.37 10.48
C ASN A 108 29.56 5.56 9.54
N GLU A 109 29.89 5.39 8.26
CA GLU A 109 29.81 6.36 7.18
C GLU A 109 28.38 6.74 6.84
N LEU A 110 27.36 5.94 7.20
CA LEU A 110 25.96 6.35 7.08
C LEU A 110 25.67 7.61 7.91
N GLY A 111 26.45 7.88 8.97
CA GLY A 111 26.38 9.13 9.73
C GLY A 111 26.80 10.38 8.94
N ASN A 112 27.36 10.26 7.73
CA ASN A 112 27.69 11.40 6.87
C ASN A 112 26.49 11.88 6.04
N LEU A 113 25.39 11.13 6.01
CA LEU A 113 24.18 11.44 5.24
C LEU A 113 23.32 12.50 5.93
N THR A 114 23.83 13.71 6.13
CA THR A 114 23.19 14.74 6.98
C THR A 114 21.80 15.19 6.51
N ASN A 115 21.40 14.87 5.28
CA ASN A 115 20.07 15.09 4.73
C ASN A 115 19.07 13.95 4.99
N LEU A 116 19.50 12.85 5.59
CA LEU A 116 18.70 11.64 5.77
C LEU A 116 17.52 11.91 6.71
N VAL A 117 16.33 11.60 6.21
CA VAL A 117 15.03 11.69 6.90
C VAL A 117 14.60 10.30 7.38
N SER A 118 14.89 9.26 6.61
CA SER A 118 14.53 7.87 6.92
C SER A 118 15.72 6.94 6.72
N LEU A 119 16.06 6.19 7.76
CA LEU A 119 16.96 5.05 7.70
C LEU A 119 16.19 3.81 8.13
N ASP A 120 15.88 2.95 7.17
CA ASP A 120 15.09 1.76 7.40
C ASP A 120 15.81 0.48 7.00
N LEU A 121 16.26 -0.26 8.01
CA LEU A 121 17.02 -1.50 7.87
C LEU A 121 16.34 -2.68 8.59
N TYR A 122 15.06 -2.56 8.96
CA TYR A 122 14.39 -3.62 9.73
C TYR A 122 14.29 -4.94 8.97
N LEU A 123 14.21 -6.06 9.71
CA LEU A 123 14.06 -7.40 9.15
C LEU A 123 15.22 -7.72 8.17
N ASN A 124 16.43 -7.73 8.73
CA ASN A 124 17.66 -8.11 8.05
C ASN A 124 18.50 -9.01 8.99
N LYS A 125 19.74 -9.31 8.60
CA LYS A 125 20.71 -10.09 9.38
C LYS A 125 21.87 -9.22 9.86
N LEU A 126 21.64 -7.92 10.07
CA LEU A 126 22.67 -6.98 10.51
C LEU A 126 23.12 -7.29 11.94
N ASN A 127 24.41 -7.09 12.21
CA ASN A 127 25.05 -7.39 13.49
C ASN A 127 26.00 -6.27 13.93
N GLY A 128 26.63 -6.42 15.09
CA GLY A 128 27.51 -5.40 15.66
C GLY A 128 26.75 -4.23 16.30
N PRO A 129 27.46 -3.18 16.74
CA PRO A 129 26.86 -2.04 17.43
C PRO A 129 26.12 -1.08 16.50
N ILE A 130 25.13 -0.39 17.05
CA ILE A 130 24.52 0.78 16.41
C ILE A 130 25.58 1.90 16.39
N PRO A 131 25.93 2.48 15.24
CA PRO A 131 26.95 3.51 15.15
C PRO A 131 26.56 4.81 15.88
N ASP A 132 27.39 5.26 16.81
CA ASP A 132 27.28 6.58 17.45
C ASP A 132 27.35 7.74 16.44
N THR A 133 27.88 7.50 15.23
CA THR A 133 27.95 8.49 14.16
C THR A 133 26.57 8.90 13.65
N LEU A 134 25.53 8.07 13.83
CA LEU A 134 24.15 8.40 13.48
C LEU A 134 23.62 9.64 14.22
N LYS A 135 24.25 10.05 15.34
CA LYS A 135 23.96 11.32 16.03
C LYS A 135 24.07 12.55 15.13
N LYS A 136 24.83 12.48 14.03
CA LYS A 136 25.01 13.58 13.08
C LYS A 136 23.76 13.83 12.20
N LEU A 137 22.84 12.87 12.14
CA LEU A 137 21.68 12.88 11.26
C LEU A 137 20.53 13.72 11.86
N GLN A 138 20.74 15.03 11.96
CA GLN A 138 19.83 15.94 12.66
C GLN A 138 18.47 16.14 11.96
N LYS A 139 18.29 15.65 10.73
CA LYS A 139 17.00 15.62 10.01
C LYS A 139 16.26 14.28 10.10
N LEU A 140 16.87 13.28 10.76
CA LEU A 140 16.35 11.91 10.80
C LEU A 140 15.07 11.85 11.63
N ARG A 141 13.98 11.45 10.98
CA ARG A 141 12.66 11.27 11.60
C ARG A 141 12.35 9.81 11.88
N PHE A 142 12.83 8.92 11.02
CA PHE A 142 12.56 7.48 11.11
C PHE A 142 13.88 6.72 11.23
N LEU A 143 14.08 6.03 12.35
CA LEU A 143 15.18 5.10 12.56
C LEU A 143 14.63 3.72 12.95
N ARG A 144 14.62 2.79 11.98
CA ARG A 144 14.08 1.44 12.17
C ARG A 144 15.18 0.40 11.93
N LEU A 145 15.60 -0.24 13.01
CA LEU A 145 16.66 -1.26 13.05
C LEU A 145 16.17 -2.58 13.66
N ASN A 146 14.87 -2.70 13.91
CA ASN A 146 14.26 -3.85 14.57
C ASN A 146 14.37 -5.14 13.76
N ASN A 147 14.21 -6.28 14.43
CA ASN A 147 14.32 -7.62 13.83
C ASN A 147 15.67 -7.81 13.10
N ASN A 148 16.76 -7.57 13.80
CA ASN A 148 18.12 -7.82 13.34
C ASN A 148 18.89 -8.60 14.44
N THR A 149 20.21 -8.70 14.31
CA THR A 149 21.09 -9.31 15.31
C THR A 149 22.08 -8.32 15.92
N LEU A 150 21.69 -7.04 15.99
CA LEU A 150 22.54 -5.95 16.52
C LEU A 150 22.87 -6.18 17.99
N THR A 151 24.10 -5.84 18.40
CA THR A 151 24.67 -6.13 19.72
C THR A 151 25.24 -4.87 20.37
N GLY A 152 25.51 -4.87 21.68
CA GLY A 152 26.08 -3.73 22.38
C GLY A 152 25.03 -2.74 22.87
N THR A 153 25.48 -1.58 23.36
CA THR A 153 24.59 -0.61 24.00
C THR A 153 23.90 0.30 23.01
N ILE A 154 22.70 0.79 23.36
CA ILE A 154 22.05 1.89 22.63
C ILE A 154 22.88 3.16 22.87
N PRO A 155 23.43 3.80 21.82
CA PRO A 155 24.25 5.00 22.02
C PRO A 155 23.43 6.14 22.61
N TYR A 156 23.84 6.64 23.78
CA TYR A 156 23.19 7.78 24.42
C TYR A 156 23.19 9.02 23.51
N SER A 157 24.17 9.13 22.60
CA SER A 157 24.24 10.22 21.64
C SER A 157 23.06 10.28 20.66
N LEU A 158 22.28 9.21 20.47
CA LEU A 158 21.08 9.25 19.64
C LEU A 158 19.95 10.09 20.24
N THR A 159 19.95 10.32 21.56
CA THR A 159 18.94 11.15 22.23
C THR A 159 19.01 12.62 21.81
N THR A 160 20.09 13.04 21.17
CA THR A 160 20.27 14.43 20.72
C THR A 160 19.58 14.71 19.38
N ILE A 161 19.10 13.68 18.68
CA ILE A 161 18.39 13.84 17.40
C ILE A 161 16.94 14.24 17.71
N ALA A 162 16.71 15.54 17.87
CA ALA A 162 15.40 16.09 18.26
C ALA A 162 14.30 15.91 17.20
N SER A 163 14.67 15.60 15.96
CA SER A 163 13.74 15.38 14.85
C SER A 163 13.17 13.96 14.78
N LEU A 164 13.68 13.02 15.59
CA LEU A 164 13.18 11.63 15.61
C LEU A 164 11.69 11.60 16.01
N GLN A 165 10.88 10.99 15.15
CA GLN A 165 9.45 10.75 15.34
C GLN A 165 9.14 9.27 15.50
N VAL A 166 9.97 8.40 14.92
CA VAL A 166 9.85 6.95 15.02
C VAL A 166 11.22 6.35 15.28
N LEU A 167 11.31 5.61 16.38
CA LEU A 167 12.45 4.79 16.75
C LEU A 167 11.97 3.36 17.00
N ASP A 168 12.54 2.39 16.30
CA ASP A 168 12.30 0.97 16.60
C ASP A 168 13.62 0.20 16.55
N LEU A 169 14.06 -0.25 17.74
CA LEU A 169 15.25 -1.05 17.97
C LEU A 169 14.88 -2.44 18.50
N SER A 170 13.59 -2.81 18.48
CA SER A 170 13.08 -4.04 19.08
C SER A 170 13.62 -5.30 18.40
N ASN A 171 13.58 -6.44 19.11
CA ASN A 171 14.00 -7.75 18.62
C ASN A 171 15.42 -7.74 18.02
N ASN A 172 16.38 -7.36 18.87
CA ASN A 172 17.81 -7.41 18.60
C ASN A 172 18.52 -8.07 19.79
N ARG A 173 19.85 -7.95 19.89
CA ARG A 173 20.68 -8.43 21.01
C ARG A 173 21.35 -7.27 21.75
N LEU A 174 20.69 -6.12 21.81
CA LEU A 174 21.21 -4.92 22.48
C LEU A 174 21.22 -5.11 23.99
N THR A 175 22.20 -4.53 24.67
CA THR A 175 22.45 -4.67 26.11
C THR A 175 22.54 -3.32 26.82
N GLY A 176 22.48 -3.33 28.15
CA GLY A 176 22.63 -2.12 28.97
C GLY A 176 21.34 -1.29 29.10
N PRO A 177 21.43 -0.07 29.66
CA PRO A 177 20.26 0.74 29.96
C PRO A 177 19.69 1.43 28.71
N VAL A 178 18.36 1.59 28.68
CA VAL A 178 17.68 2.45 27.69
C VAL A 178 17.93 3.92 28.04
N PRO A 179 18.43 4.76 27.12
CA PRO A 179 18.51 6.21 27.35
C PRO A 179 17.11 6.81 27.56
N VAL A 180 16.88 7.49 28.68
CA VAL A 180 15.57 8.06 29.07
C VAL A 180 15.47 9.58 28.88
N ASN A 181 16.45 10.21 28.23
CA ASN A 181 16.55 11.66 28.08
C ASN A 181 16.37 12.09 26.60
N GLY A 182 16.23 13.39 26.35
CA GLY A 182 16.18 13.95 25.00
C GLY A 182 15.00 13.43 24.17
N SER A 183 15.22 13.17 22.87
CA SER A 183 14.16 12.66 21.98
C SER A 183 13.64 11.27 22.38
N PHE A 184 14.40 10.51 23.18
CA PHE A 184 13.98 9.17 23.60
C PHE A 184 12.85 9.18 24.64
N THR A 185 12.59 10.33 25.26
CA THR A 185 11.41 10.52 26.12
C THR A 185 10.08 10.36 25.38
N LEU A 186 10.09 10.50 24.05
CA LEU A 186 8.90 10.37 23.20
C LEU A 186 8.57 8.92 22.82
N PHE A 187 9.47 7.97 23.10
CA PHE A 187 9.32 6.58 22.65
C PHE A 187 8.94 5.65 23.81
N THR A 188 8.00 4.75 23.53
CA THR A 188 7.48 3.81 24.54
C THR A 188 8.40 2.58 24.65
N PRO A 189 8.28 1.78 25.74
CA PRO A 189 9.08 0.56 25.91
C PRO A 189 8.98 -0.44 24.73
N ILE A 190 7.94 -0.34 23.89
CA ILE A 190 7.77 -1.22 22.73
C ILE A 190 8.91 -1.08 21.73
N SER A 191 9.48 0.12 21.57
CA SER A 191 10.59 0.44 20.68
C SER A 191 11.89 -0.28 21.04
N PHE A 192 11.96 -0.86 22.25
CA PHE A 192 13.16 -1.50 22.79
C PHE A 192 12.93 -2.98 23.14
N ASN A 193 11.70 -3.48 22.99
CA ASN A 193 11.30 -4.82 23.42
C ASN A 193 12.09 -5.93 22.70
N GLY A 194 12.21 -7.12 23.29
CA GLY A 194 12.91 -8.25 22.66
C GLY A 194 14.42 -8.06 22.55
N ASN A 195 15.02 -7.25 23.42
CA ASN A 195 16.47 -7.09 23.61
C ASN A 195 16.92 -7.59 24.99
N LEU A 196 18.22 -7.55 25.25
CA LEU A 196 18.86 -7.92 26.53
C LEU A 196 19.13 -6.67 27.40
N LEU A 197 18.17 -5.73 27.44
CA LEU A 197 18.30 -4.43 28.08
C LEU A 197 17.98 -4.50 29.58
N ASP A 198 18.61 -3.61 30.36
CA ASP A 198 18.35 -3.49 31.79
C ASP A 198 16.90 -3.05 32.04
N ALA A 199 16.25 -3.63 33.06
CA ALA A 199 14.89 -3.27 33.43
C ALA A 199 14.81 -1.77 33.76
N LEU A 200 13.83 -1.06 33.18
CA LEU A 200 13.55 0.33 33.52
C LEU A 200 13.32 0.44 35.04
N PRO A 201 13.84 1.47 35.72
CA PRO A 201 13.59 1.66 37.14
C PRO A 201 12.09 1.85 37.36
N VAL A 202 11.46 0.84 37.98
CA VAL A 202 10.05 0.83 38.35
C VAL A 202 9.83 1.92 39.41
N SER A 203 8.94 2.87 39.14
CA SER A 203 8.44 3.83 40.12
C SER A 203 7.87 3.10 41.34
N PRO A 204 8.12 3.56 42.58
CA PRO A 204 7.68 2.82 43.77
C PRO A 204 6.15 2.75 43.85
N PRO A 205 5.57 1.62 44.29
CA PRO A 205 4.12 1.47 44.40
C PRO A 205 3.55 2.33 45.54
N PRO A 206 2.27 2.78 45.44
CA PRO A 206 1.61 3.52 46.50
C PRO A 206 1.41 2.65 47.77
N PRO A 207 1.37 3.26 48.96
CA PRO A 207 1.34 2.52 50.22
C PRO A 207 0.01 1.76 50.42
N LEU A 208 0.13 0.50 50.84
CA LEU A 208 -0.98 -0.38 51.22
C LEU A 208 -1.74 0.15 52.45
N PRO A 209 -3.08 0.06 52.50
CA PRO A 209 -3.86 0.35 53.71
C PRO A 209 -3.70 -0.77 54.77
N PRO A 210 -3.83 -0.44 56.07
CA PRO A 210 -3.52 -1.35 57.15
C PRO A 210 -4.59 -2.44 57.34
N SER A 211 -4.11 -3.64 57.66
CA SER A 211 -4.91 -4.79 58.08
C SER A 211 -5.46 -4.64 59.51
N PRO A 212 -6.68 -5.14 59.80
CA PRO A 212 -7.23 -5.15 61.15
C PRO A 212 -6.64 -6.27 62.04
N PRO A 213 -6.70 -6.12 63.38
CA PRO A 213 -5.88 -6.89 64.30
C PRO A 213 -6.39 -8.32 64.56
N SER A 214 -5.43 -9.22 64.71
CA SER A 214 -5.57 -10.60 65.17
C SER A 214 -6.07 -10.69 66.63
N SER A 215 -7.14 -11.43 66.88
CA SER A 215 -7.46 -11.98 68.20
C SER A 215 -6.97 -13.42 68.32
N LYS A 216 -6.11 -13.65 69.31
CA LYS A 216 -5.59 -14.97 69.72
C LYS A 216 -6.73 -15.88 70.21
N ALA A 217 -6.67 -17.17 69.85
CA ALA A 217 -7.33 -18.22 70.61
C ALA A 217 -6.43 -19.46 70.68
N VAL A 218 -6.50 -20.09 71.85
CA VAL A 218 -5.57 -21.04 72.46
C VAL A 218 -5.77 -22.48 71.98
N ASN A 219 -4.68 -23.25 71.98
CA ASN A 219 -4.64 -24.69 71.74
C ASN A 219 -5.44 -25.49 72.78
N SER A 220 -6.10 -26.57 72.38
CA SER A 220 -6.05 -27.84 73.13
C SER A 220 -6.52 -29.01 72.26
N ALA A 221 -5.84 -30.14 72.41
CA ALA A 221 -6.02 -31.37 71.67
C ALA A 221 -6.89 -32.38 72.43
N THR A 222 -7.33 -33.39 71.68
CA THR A 222 -7.70 -34.77 72.09
C THR A 222 -9.21 -35.07 72.16
N GLY A 223 -9.64 -36.11 71.43
CA GLY A 223 -10.96 -36.73 71.64
C GLY A 223 -11.47 -37.53 70.44
N ALA A 224 -10.94 -38.73 70.27
CA ALA A 224 -11.16 -39.59 69.12
C ALA A 224 -12.43 -40.47 69.22
N ILE A 225 -12.94 -40.89 68.05
CA ILE A 225 -13.62 -42.18 67.75
C ILE A 225 -15.09 -42.35 68.18
N ALA A 226 -15.99 -42.30 67.19
CA ALA A 226 -16.99 -43.34 66.91
C ALA A 226 -17.77 -42.99 65.62
N GLY A 227 -17.55 -43.72 64.52
CA GLY A 227 -18.27 -43.51 63.26
C GLY A 227 -17.60 -44.04 61.99
N GLY A 228 -16.40 -44.61 62.11
CA GLY A 228 -15.75 -45.32 61.01
C GLY A 228 -16.35 -46.71 60.86
N VAL A 229 -17.27 -46.88 59.90
CA VAL A 229 -17.36 -48.04 58.97
C VAL A 229 -18.36 -47.74 57.83
N ALA A 230 -19.28 -46.78 57.96
CA ALA A 230 -20.19 -46.40 56.86
C ALA A 230 -19.65 -45.31 55.90
N ALA A 231 -18.52 -44.67 56.22
CA ALA A 231 -17.94 -43.56 55.45
C ALA A 231 -16.91 -43.98 54.38
N GLY A 232 -16.49 -45.26 54.35
CA GLY A 232 -15.42 -45.74 53.46
C GLY A 232 -15.84 -45.93 52.00
N ALA A 233 -17.08 -46.37 51.75
CA ALA A 233 -17.57 -46.63 50.38
C ALA A 233 -18.09 -45.36 49.69
N ALA A 234 -18.56 -44.37 50.45
CA ALA A 234 -19.00 -43.09 49.89
C ALA A 234 -17.81 -42.25 49.40
N LEU A 235 -16.63 -42.36 50.01
CA LEU A 235 -15.44 -41.57 49.60
C LEU A 235 -14.78 -42.06 48.31
N LEU A 236 -14.95 -43.33 47.93
CA LEU A 236 -14.40 -43.88 46.69
C LEU A 236 -15.14 -43.44 45.42
N PHE A 237 -16.41 -43.02 45.54
CA PHE A 237 -17.21 -42.52 44.41
C PHE A 237 -17.62 -41.05 44.55
N ALA A 238 -17.90 -40.58 45.76
CA ALA A 238 -18.19 -39.16 45.99
C ALA A 238 -16.92 -38.31 45.93
N GLY A 239 -15.75 -38.82 46.30
CA GLY A 239 -14.48 -38.09 46.19
C GLY A 239 -14.19 -37.66 44.75
N PRO A 240 -14.18 -38.59 43.77
CA PRO A 240 -14.02 -38.27 42.36
C PRO A 240 -15.19 -37.45 41.79
N ALA A 241 -16.43 -37.69 42.20
CA ALA A 241 -17.59 -36.94 41.72
C ALA A 241 -17.64 -35.50 42.26
N ILE A 242 -17.23 -35.28 43.51
CA ILE A 242 -17.05 -33.96 44.12
C ILE A 242 -15.82 -33.29 43.51
N ALA A 243 -14.73 -34.01 43.24
CA ALA A 243 -13.59 -33.46 42.50
C ALA A 243 -13.96 -33.07 41.07
N LEU A 244 -14.76 -33.87 40.35
CA LEU A 244 -15.30 -33.54 39.02
C LEU A 244 -16.32 -32.40 39.06
N ALA A 245 -17.15 -32.32 40.10
CA ALA A 245 -18.09 -31.21 40.30
C ALA A 245 -17.36 -29.93 40.71
N TRP A 246 -16.31 -30.03 41.53
CA TRP A 246 -15.44 -28.92 41.92
C TRP A 246 -14.55 -28.49 40.75
N TRP A 247 -14.14 -29.41 39.87
CA TRP A 247 -13.40 -29.10 38.64
C TRP A 247 -14.30 -28.56 37.52
N ARG A 248 -15.57 -29.00 37.45
CA ARG A 248 -16.61 -28.39 36.60
C ARG A 248 -17.10 -27.03 37.15
N LYS A 249 -17.06 -26.80 38.47
CA LYS A 249 -17.28 -25.48 39.11
C LYS A 249 -16.03 -24.59 39.17
N LYS A 250 -14.82 -25.16 39.03
CA LYS A 250 -13.53 -24.48 38.76
C LYS A 250 -13.18 -24.48 37.27
N LYS A 251 -14.14 -24.70 36.37
CA LYS A 251 -14.09 -23.96 35.11
C LYS A 251 -14.42 -22.51 35.50
N PRO A 252 -13.61 -21.52 35.08
CA PRO A 252 -13.93 -20.14 35.40
C PRO A 252 -15.29 -19.82 34.80
N GLN A 253 -16.33 -19.73 35.63
CA GLN A 253 -17.31 -18.67 35.44
C GLN A 253 -16.53 -17.41 35.77
N ASP A 254 -16.04 -16.75 34.73
CA ASP A 254 -15.45 -15.45 34.89
C ASP A 254 -16.59 -14.47 35.22
N HIS A 255 -17.01 -14.44 36.49
CA HIS A 255 -17.43 -13.20 37.12
C HIS A 255 -16.15 -12.39 37.30
N PHE A 256 -15.68 -11.81 36.20
CA PHE A 256 -14.54 -10.93 36.20
C PHE A 256 -15.06 -9.53 36.04
N PHE A 257 -14.62 -8.71 36.99
CA PHE A 257 -14.66 -7.27 36.97
C PHE A 257 -14.66 -6.74 35.55
N ASP A 258 -15.69 -5.97 35.20
CA ASP A 258 -15.55 -4.95 34.18
C ASP A 258 -14.30 -4.15 34.58
N VAL A 259 -13.19 -4.39 33.88
CA VAL A 259 -12.20 -3.34 33.74
C VAL A 259 -12.82 -2.46 32.67
N PRO A 260 -13.36 -1.27 33.03
CA PRO A 260 -13.64 -0.29 32.00
C PRO A 260 -12.35 -0.18 31.20
N ALA A 261 -12.45 -0.25 29.88
CA ALA A 261 -11.32 0.03 29.02
C ALA A 261 -10.59 1.25 29.61
N GLU A 262 -9.29 1.13 29.90
CA GLU A 262 -8.51 2.33 30.17
C GLU A 262 -8.76 3.26 28.99
N GLU A 263 -9.44 4.36 29.30
CA GLU A 263 -9.72 5.44 28.37
C GLU A 263 -8.36 5.95 27.92
N ASP A 264 -7.94 5.55 26.73
CA ASP A 264 -6.92 6.27 25.98
C ASP A 264 -7.63 7.55 25.48
N PRO A 265 -7.32 8.75 26.00
CA PRO A 265 -8.20 9.91 25.84
C PRO A 265 -8.24 10.49 24.41
N GLU A 266 -7.48 9.94 23.45
CA GLU A 266 -7.14 10.68 22.23
C GLU A 266 -7.77 10.18 20.91
N VAL A 267 -8.73 9.26 20.91
CA VAL A 267 -9.35 8.82 19.64
C VAL A 267 -10.89 8.81 19.68
N HIS A 268 -11.49 9.97 19.43
CA HIS A 268 -12.93 10.11 19.19
C HIS A 268 -13.25 9.93 17.68
N LEU A 269 -13.30 8.69 17.19
CA LEU A 269 -13.67 8.32 15.81
C LEU A 269 -15.20 8.14 15.60
N GLY A 270 -16.03 9.05 16.15
CA GLY A 270 -17.49 9.05 15.94
C GLY A 270 -18.25 7.80 16.42
N GLN A 271 -19.35 7.43 15.72
CA GLN A 271 -20.28 6.31 16.04
C GLN A 271 -19.75 4.90 15.67
N LEU A 272 -18.47 4.75 15.32
CA LEU A 272 -17.92 3.46 14.88
C LEU A 272 -17.88 2.43 16.03
N LYS A 273 -18.50 1.26 15.84
CA LYS A 273 -18.50 0.22 16.88
C LYS A 273 -17.14 -0.48 16.92
N ARG A 274 -16.49 -0.48 18.08
CA ARG A 274 -15.34 -1.36 18.33
C ARG A 274 -15.83 -2.76 18.68
N PHE A 275 -15.57 -3.72 17.80
CA PHE A 275 -15.92 -5.13 17.99
C PHE A 275 -14.82 -5.87 18.72
N SER A 276 -15.18 -6.84 19.55
CA SER A 276 -14.20 -7.80 20.09
C SER A 276 -13.88 -8.87 19.05
N LEU A 277 -12.65 -9.40 19.07
CA LEU A 277 -12.26 -10.50 18.18
C LEU A 277 -13.19 -11.71 18.35
N ARG A 278 -13.59 -12.01 19.60
CA ARG A 278 -14.47 -13.13 19.92
C ARG A 278 -15.87 -12.96 19.32
N GLU A 279 -16.41 -11.73 19.34
CA GLU A 279 -17.70 -11.43 18.72
C GLU A 279 -17.67 -11.72 17.21
N LEU A 280 -16.60 -11.30 16.52
CA LEU A 280 -16.44 -11.54 15.09
C LEU A 280 -16.11 -13.00 14.76
N GLN A 281 -15.39 -13.70 15.62
CA GLN A 281 -15.18 -15.14 15.51
C GLN A 281 -16.51 -15.90 15.57
N VAL A 282 -17.37 -15.59 16.54
CA VAL A 282 -18.70 -16.21 16.63
C VAL A 282 -19.54 -15.85 15.40
N ALA A 283 -19.53 -14.58 15.00
CA ALA A 283 -20.33 -14.12 13.86
C ALA A 283 -19.94 -14.79 12.53
N THR A 284 -18.69 -15.22 12.38
CA THR A 284 -18.13 -15.77 11.13
C THR A 284 -17.88 -17.28 11.17
N ASP A 285 -18.39 -17.98 12.20
CA ASP A 285 -18.13 -19.39 12.47
C ASP A 285 -16.62 -19.72 12.55
N ASN A 286 -15.90 -18.96 13.39
CA ASN A 286 -14.45 -18.99 13.55
C ASN A 286 -13.69 -18.76 12.24
N PHE A 287 -14.12 -17.76 11.45
CA PHE A 287 -13.54 -17.46 10.14
C PHE A 287 -13.52 -18.69 9.21
N SER A 288 -14.63 -19.44 9.18
CA SER A 288 -14.77 -20.64 8.37
C SER A 288 -14.55 -20.36 6.88
N ASN A 289 -13.87 -21.26 6.18
CA ASN A 289 -13.67 -21.16 4.73
C ASN A 289 -15.00 -21.14 3.95
N LYS A 290 -16.09 -21.68 4.52
CA LYS A 290 -17.43 -21.65 3.91
C LYS A 290 -18.03 -20.25 3.84
N ASN A 291 -17.58 -19.36 4.73
CA ASN A 291 -18.07 -17.99 4.82
C ASN A 291 -17.21 -17.01 4.03
N ILE A 292 -16.21 -17.46 3.26
CA ILE A 292 -15.36 -16.56 2.48
C ILE A 292 -16.15 -15.99 1.30
N LEU A 293 -16.25 -14.66 1.25
CA LEU A 293 -16.84 -13.90 0.15
C LEU A 293 -15.80 -13.51 -0.90
N GLY A 294 -14.53 -13.33 -0.49
CA GLY A 294 -13.46 -12.93 -1.39
C GLY A 294 -12.08 -13.08 -0.77
N ARG A 295 -11.07 -13.22 -1.63
CA ARG A 295 -9.65 -13.28 -1.28
C ARG A 295 -8.90 -12.21 -2.06
N GLY A 296 -8.15 -11.35 -1.38
CA GLY A 296 -7.37 -10.29 -2.02
C GLY A 296 -5.95 -10.20 -1.52
N GLY A 297 -5.16 -9.30 -2.10
CA GLY A 297 -3.78 -9.01 -1.67
C GLY A 297 -3.66 -8.60 -0.20
N PHE A 298 -4.75 -8.09 0.37
CA PHE A 298 -4.80 -7.47 1.69
C PHE A 298 -5.48 -8.33 2.76
N GLY A 299 -6.05 -9.47 2.41
CA GLY A 299 -6.72 -10.35 3.38
C GLY A 299 -7.85 -11.17 2.81
N LYS A 300 -8.72 -11.64 3.70
CA LYS A 300 -9.92 -12.42 3.36
C LYS A 300 -11.15 -11.69 3.88
N VAL A 301 -12.22 -11.69 3.09
CA VAL A 301 -13.51 -11.14 3.49
C VAL A 301 -14.45 -12.29 3.81
N TYR A 302 -15.06 -12.27 4.99
CA TYR A 302 -15.97 -13.30 5.48
C TYR A 302 -17.38 -12.75 5.63
N LYS A 303 -18.39 -13.51 5.24
CA LYS A 303 -19.78 -13.31 5.64
C LYS A 303 -19.90 -13.61 7.13
N GLY A 304 -20.57 -12.72 7.85
CA GLY A 304 -20.88 -12.91 9.25
C GLY A 304 -22.32 -12.53 9.58
N ARG A 305 -22.80 -13.05 10.71
CA ARG A 305 -24.08 -12.66 11.31
C ARG A 305 -23.85 -12.22 12.75
N LEU A 306 -24.14 -10.96 13.04
CA LEU A 306 -24.04 -10.41 14.39
C LEU A 306 -25.13 -10.99 15.31
N ALA A 307 -24.99 -10.79 16.62
CA ALA A 307 -25.93 -11.32 17.62
C ALA A 307 -27.36 -10.79 17.45
N ASP A 308 -27.53 -9.60 16.88
CA ASP A 308 -28.82 -8.99 16.54
C ASP A 308 -29.43 -9.53 15.23
N GLY A 309 -28.76 -10.48 14.56
CA GLY A 309 -29.18 -11.06 13.29
C GLY A 309 -28.68 -10.31 12.05
N THR A 310 -28.06 -9.14 12.22
CA THR A 310 -27.54 -8.32 11.11
C THR A 310 -26.47 -9.07 10.32
N LEU A 311 -26.60 -9.08 9.00
CA LEU A 311 -25.56 -9.61 8.10
C LEU A 311 -24.45 -8.58 7.89
N VAL A 312 -23.20 -9.03 8.00
CA VAL A 312 -22.02 -8.19 7.83
C VAL A 312 -20.97 -8.88 6.95
N ALA A 313 -20.13 -8.08 6.33
CA ALA A 313 -18.89 -8.53 5.71
C ALA A 313 -17.70 -8.13 6.60
N VAL A 314 -16.92 -9.11 7.03
CA VAL A 314 -15.76 -8.94 7.92
C VAL A 314 -14.49 -9.11 7.10
N LYS A 315 -13.80 -8.01 6.80
CA LYS A 315 -12.50 -8.00 6.13
C LYS A 315 -11.42 -8.22 7.18
N ARG A 316 -10.84 -9.41 7.22
CA ARG A 316 -9.69 -9.76 8.07
C ARG A 316 -8.42 -9.53 7.28
N LEU A 317 -7.63 -8.54 7.69
CA LEU A 317 -6.36 -8.25 7.05
C LEU A 317 -5.36 -9.37 7.32
N LYS A 318 -4.37 -9.58 6.44
CA LYS A 318 -3.40 -10.68 6.57
C LYS A 318 -2.68 -10.65 7.94
N GLU A 319 -2.42 -11.84 8.49
CA GLU A 319 -1.71 -12.02 9.78
C GLU A 319 -0.25 -11.51 9.73
N GLU A 320 0.35 -11.48 8.54
CA GLU A 320 1.64 -10.81 8.33
C GLU A 320 1.45 -9.30 8.38
N ARG A 321 1.99 -8.68 9.44
CA ARG A 321 2.06 -7.22 9.64
C ARG A 321 2.93 -6.57 8.56
N THR A 322 2.43 -6.52 7.33
CA THR A 322 2.99 -5.72 6.25
C THR A 322 2.60 -4.26 6.49
N GLN A 323 3.52 -3.32 6.32
CA GLN A 323 3.23 -1.89 6.48
C GLN A 323 2.09 -1.41 5.55
N GLY A 324 1.93 -2.05 4.38
CA GLY A 324 0.81 -1.79 3.49
C GLY A 324 -0.55 -2.11 4.11
N GLY A 325 -0.68 -3.25 4.82
CA GLY A 325 -1.92 -3.64 5.47
C GLY A 325 -2.28 -2.76 6.68
N GLU A 326 -1.30 -2.34 7.49
CA GLU A 326 -1.56 -1.44 8.62
C GLU A 326 -1.94 -0.04 8.15
N LEU A 327 -1.26 0.50 7.13
CA LEU A 327 -1.60 1.79 6.55
C LEU A 327 -3.01 1.76 5.92
N GLN A 328 -3.38 0.68 5.24
CA GLN A 328 -4.73 0.49 4.72
C GLN A 328 -5.78 0.43 5.82
N PHE A 329 -5.48 -0.25 6.93
CA PHE A 329 -6.38 -0.28 8.08
C PHE A 329 -6.63 1.11 8.64
N GLN A 330 -5.56 1.88 8.90
CA GLN A 330 -5.66 3.25 9.39
C GLN A 330 -6.40 4.15 8.40
N THR A 331 -6.04 4.07 7.12
CA THR A 331 -6.69 4.82 6.04
C THR A 331 -8.17 4.49 5.95
N GLU A 332 -8.57 3.21 5.93
CA GLU A 332 -9.98 2.82 5.89
C GLU A 332 -10.73 3.32 7.13
N VAL A 333 -10.14 3.27 8.33
CA VAL A 333 -10.77 3.79 9.55
C VAL A 333 -10.92 5.31 9.55
N GLU A 334 -9.89 6.04 9.12
CA GLU A 334 -9.87 7.51 9.08
C GLU A 334 -10.78 8.06 7.96
N MET A 335 -10.57 7.63 6.72
CA MET A 335 -11.24 8.18 5.52
C MET A 335 -12.75 7.95 5.53
N ILE A 336 -13.19 6.77 5.98
CA ILE A 336 -14.61 6.39 5.94
C ILE A 336 -15.41 7.04 7.08
N SER A 337 -14.72 7.51 8.12
CA SER A 337 -15.34 8.32 9.18
C SER A 337 -15.67 9.73 8.68
N MET A 338 -14.99 10.19 7.64
CA MET A 338 -15.13 11.53 7.06
C MET A 338 -16.15 11.58 5.92
N ALA A 339 -16.43 10.46 5.23
CA ALA A 339 -17.30 10.41 4.05
C ALA A 339 -18.55 9.56 4.29
N VAL A 340 -19.73 10.17 4.15
CA VAL A 340 -21.03 9.48 4.29
C VAL A 340 -21.91 9.79 3.10
N HIS A 341 -22.15 8.77 2.27
CA HIS A 341 -23.00 8.88 1.10
C HIS A 341 -23.61 7.52 0.76
N ARG A 342 -24.83 7.50 0.19
CA ARG A 342 -25.56 6.25 -0.13
C ARG A 342 -24.81 5.32 -1.09
N ASN A 343 -24.01 5.90 -1.99
CA ASN A 343 -23.21 5.14 -2.97
C ASN A 343 -21.75 4.93 -2.50
N LEU A 344 -21.46 5.09 -1.20
CA LEU A 344 -20.16 4.80 -0.60
C LEU A 344 -20.31 3.77 0.52
N LEU A 345 -19.43 2.78 0.55
CA LEU A 345 -19.49 1.71 1.53
C LEU A 345 -19.16 2.28 2.90
N ARG A 346 -20.13 2.31 3.81
CA ARG A 346 -19.93 2.82 5.17
C ARG A 346 -19.34 1.75 6.08
N LEU A 347 -18.27 2.08 6.80
CA LEU A 347 -17.72 1.21 7.84
C LEU A 347 -18.66 1.19 9.04
N ARG A 348 -19.07 -0.02 9.46
CA ARG A 348 -19.91 -0.21 10.64
C ARG A 348 -19.07 -0.24 11.92
N GLY A 349 -17.85 -0.74 11.82
CA GLY A 349 -16.92 -0.80 12.94
C GLY A 349 -15.66 -1.56 12.61
N PHE A 350 -14.81 -1.73 13.63
CA PHE A 350 -13.51 -2.36 13.48
C PHE A 350 -13.16 -3.19 14.71
N CYS A 351 -12.20 -4.11 14.54
CA CYS A 351 -11.56 -4.83 15.63
C CYS A 351 -10.04 -4.69 15.48
N MET A 352 -9.41 -4.27 16.57
CA MET A 352 -7.96 -4.09 16.66
C MET A 352 -7.46 -4.81 17.90
N THR A 353 -6.63 -5.84 17.69
CA THR A 353 -5.91 -6.56 18.75
C THR A 353 -4.41 -6.54 18.44
N PRO A 354 -3.51 -7.01 19.32
CA PRO A 354 -2.11 -7.13 18.96
C PRO A 354 -1.87 -7.99 17.71
N THR A 355 -2.70 -8.98 17.41
CA THR A 355 -2.47 -9.89 16.28
C THR A 355 -3.39 -9.62 15.09
N GLU A 356 -4.51 -8.94 15.31
CA GLU A 356 -5.58 -8.86 14.33
C GLU A 356 -5.97 -7.42 14.00
N ARG A 357 -6.31 -7.23 12.73
CA ARG A 357 -6.96 -6.04 12.18
C ARG A 357 -8.16 -6.51 11.37
N LEU A 358 -9.36 -6.16 11.81
CA LEU A 358 -10.58 -6.47 11.09
C LEU A 358 -11.44 -5.23 10.90
N LEU A 359 -12.06 -5.15 9.73
CA LEU A 359 -13.02 -4.12 9.36
C LEU A 359 -14.38 -4.77 9.11
N VAL A 360 -15.43 -4.14 9.61
CA VAL A 360 -16.80 -4.66 9.57
C VAL A 360 -17.66 -3.74 8.72
N TYR A 361 -18.17 -4.30 7.63
CA TYR A 361 -19.00 -3.62 6.64
C TYR A 361 -20.41 -4.21 6.61
N PRO A 362 -21.41 -3.44 6.15
CA PRO A 362 -22.69 -4.01 5.72
C PRO A 362 -22.45 -5.11 4.68
N TYR A 363 -23.21 -6.20 4.77
CA TYR A 363 -23.17 -7.24 3.76
C TYR A 363 -23.88 -6.78 2.49
N MET A 364 -23.15 -6.83 1.36
CA MET A 364 -23.68 -6.53 0.03
C MET A 364 -24.13 -7.84 -0.61
N SER A 365 -25.43 -8.03 -0.71
CA SER A 365 -26.08 -9.31 -1.04
C SER A 365 -25.77 -9.80 -2.46
N ASN A 366 -25.63 -8.87 -3.41
CA ASN A 366 -25.31 -9.17 -4.81
C ASN A 366 -23.80 -9.15 -5.10
N GLY A 367 -22.95 -8.96 -4.09
CA GLY A 367 -21.49 -9.02 -4.25
C GLY A 367 -20.91 -7.82 -5.01
N SER A 368 -19.82 -8.04 -5.75
CA SER A 368 -19.19 -7.00 -6.57
C SER A 368 -19.70 -7.02 -8.01
N VAL A 369 -19.61 -5.89 -8.70
CA VAL A 369 -19.92 -5.79 -10.14
C VAL A 369 -19.05 -6.79 -10.93
N ALA A 370 -17.77 -6.90 -10.61
CA ALA A 370 -16.89 -7.89 -11.24
C ALA A 370 -17.40 -9.33 -11.09
N SER A 371 -17.92 -9.70 -9.91
CA SER A 371 -18.46 -11.04 -9.68
C SER A 371 -19.75 -11.29 -10.48
N CYS A 372 -20.58 -10.26 -10.62
CA CYS A 372 -21.81 -10.32 -11.43
C CYS A 372 -21.55 -10.32 -12.94
N LEU A 373 -20.38 -9.88 -13.39
CA LEU A 373 -20.01 -9.95 -14.81
C LEU A 373 -19.34 -11.29 -15.14
N ARG A 374 -18.36 -11.73 -14.34
CA ARG A 374 -17.42 -12.80 -14.74
C ARG A 374 -17.41 -14.05 -13.86
N GLU A 375 -17.84 -13.93 -12.61
CA GLU A 375 -17.72 -15.02 -11.61
C GLU A 375 -19.10 -15.56 -11.21
N ARG A 376 -20.06 -15.44 -12.14
CA ARG A 376 -21.44 -15.88 -11.96
C ARG A 376 -21.51 -17.40 -11.83
N SER A 377 -22.40 -17.86 -10.96
CA SER A 377 -22.85 -19.26 -10.99
C SER A 377 -23.75 -19.49 -12.22
N GLU A 378 -23.80 -20.73 -12.73
CA GLU A 378 -24.64 -21.08 -13.89
C GLU A 378 -26.13 -20.75 -13.70
N SER A 379 -26.59 -20.61 -12.46
CA SER A 379 -27.97 -20.24 -12.11
C SER A 379 -28.24 -18.73 -12.06
N GLN A 380 -27.22 -17.88 -12.12
CA GLN A 380 -27.35 -16.43 -11.92
C GLN A 380 -27.47 -15.69 -13.26
N LEU A 381 -28.56 -14.94 -13.41
CA LEU A 381 -28.82 -14.17 -14.63
C LEU A 381 -27.75 -13.09 -14.86
N PRO A 382 -27.44 -12.76 -16.12
CA PRO A 382 -26.57 -11.63 -16.44
C PRO A 382 -27.15 -10.31 -15.90
N LEU A 383 -26.27 -9.34 -15.62
CA LEU A 383 -26.71 -7.98 -15.31
C LEU A 383 -27.35 -7.35 -16.55
N GLU A 384 -28.64 -7.03 -16.44
CA GLU A 384 -29.38 -6.31 -17.47
C GLU A 384 -28.78 -4.92 -17.75
N TRP A 385 -28.93 -4.45 -18.98
CA TRP A 385 -28.39 -3.15 -19.41
C TRP A 385 -28.83 -1.97 -18.53
N LYS A 386 -30.12 -1.91 -18.17
CA LYS A 386 -30.65 -0.86 -17.28
C LYS A 386 -29.99 -0.86 -15.90
N ILE A 387 -29.63 -2.03 -15.38
CA ILE A 387 -28.92 -2.16 -14.11
C ILE A 387 -27.49 -1.65 -14.28
N ARG A 388 -26.82 -1.96 -15.40
CA ARG A 388 -25.48 -1.42 -15.71
C ARG A 388 -25.48 0.11 -15.77
N GLN A 389 -26.47 0.73 -16.42
CA GLN A 389 -26.61 2.20 -16.43
C GLN A 389 -26.77 2.77 -15.02
N ARG A 390 -27.58 2.13 -14.18
CA ARG A 390 -27.75 2.53 -12.78
C ARG A 390 -26.47 2.40 -11.97
N ILE A 391 -25.70 1.33 -12.20
CA ILE A 391 -24.39 1.11 -11.55
C ILE A 391 -23.41 2.21 -11.92
N ALA A 392 -23.32 2.56 -13.21
CA ALA A 392 -22.50 3.67 -13.69
C ALA A 392 -22.88 4.97 -12.97
N LEU A 393 -24.16 5.35 -13.01
CA LEU A 393 -24.63 6.58 -12.36
C LEU A 393 -24.41 6.60 -10.84
N GLY A 394 -24.71 5.50 -10.14
CA GLY A 394 -24.54 5.39 -8.69
C GLY A 394 -23.09 5.51 -8.26
N SER A 395 -22.19 4.78 -8.94
CA SER A 395 -20.75 4.86 -8.65
C SER A 395 -20.15 6.23 -9.01
N ALA A 396 -20.58 6.87 -10.10
CA ALA A 396 -20.18 8.24 -10.44
C ALA A 396 -20.60 9.25 -9.37
N ARG A 397 -21.83 9.15 -8.84
CA ARG A 397 -22.30 10.00 -7.73
C ARG A 397 -21.47 9.81 -6.47
N GLY A 398 -21.09 8.57 -6.15
CA GLY A 398 -20.17 8.27 -5.05
C GLY A 398 -18.83 8.98 -5.20
N LEU A 399 -18.20 8.89 -6.37
CA LEU A 399 -16.92 9.54 -6.65
C LEU A 399 -17.02 11.07 -6.68
N ALA A 400 -18.06 11.63 -7.29
CA ALA A 400 -18.31 13.07 -7.30
C ALA A 400 -18.45 13.63 -5.88
N TYR A 401 -19.09 12.88 -4.98
CA TYR A 401 -19.16 13.25 -3.57
C TYR A 401 -17.76 13.32 -2.93
N LEU A 402 -16.91 12.30 -3.14
CA LEU A 402 -15.54 12.26 -2.61
C LEU A 402 -14.67 13.43 -3.10
N HIS A 403 -14.84 13.86 -4.34
CA HIS A 403 -14.01 14.88 -4.98
C HIS A 403 -14.47 16.30 -4.71
N ASP A 404 -15.79 16.51 -4.65
CA ASP A 404 -16.36 17.87 -4.62
C ASP A 404 -16.97 18.25 -3.27
N HIS A 405 -17.33 17.27 -2.42
CA HIS A 405 -18.11 17.51 -1.20
C HIS A 405 -17.40 17.08 0.10
N CYS A 406 -16.28 16.37 0.03
CA CYS A 406 -15.44 16.04 1.18
C CYS A 406 -14.35 17.09 1.39
N ASP A 407 -14.14 17.52 2.63
CA ASP A 407 -13.04 18.43 2.99
C ASP A 407 -12.11 17.81 4.05
N PRO A 408 -10.84 17.51 3.70
CA PRO A 408 -10.22 17.62 2.39
C PRO A 408 -10.75 16.59 1.37
N LYS A 409 -10.48 16.82 0.07
CA LYS A 409 -10.89 15.93 -1.02
C LYS A 409 -10.34 14.53 -0.81
N ILE A 410 -11.11 13.53 -1.21
CA ILE A 410 -10.72 12.12 -1.09
C ILE A 410 -10.47 11.55 -2.48
N ILE A 411 -9.23 11.15 -2.77
CA ILE A 411 -8.87 10.42 -3.99
C ILE A 411 -8.92 8.92 -3.68
N HIS A 412 -9.75 8.16 -4.37
CA HIS A 412 -10.01 6.73 -4.11
C HIS A 412 -8.83 5.83 -4.52
N ARG A 413 -8.24 6.09 -5.69
CA ARG A 413 -7.05 5.44 -6.29
C ARG A 413 -7.18 3.99 -6.72
N ASP A 414 -8.30 3.32 -6.44
CA ASP A 414 -8.54 1.94 -6.88
C ASP A 414 -9.96 1.74 -7.44
N VAL A 415 -10.41 2.65 -8.31
CA VAL A 415 -11.74 2.54 -8.95
C VAL A 415 -11.70 1.44 -10.02
N LYS A 416 -12.51 0.39 -9.83
CA LYS A 416 -12.62 -0.78 -10.74
C LYS A 416 -13.88 -1.58 -10.43
N ALA A 417 -14.32 -2.45 -11.35
CA ALA A 417 -15.55 -3.24 -11.16
C ALA A 417 -15.53 -4.15 -9.92
N ALA A 418 -14.35 -4.58 -9.45
CA ALA A 418 -14.23 -5.41 -8.24
C ALA A 418 -14.49 -4.63 -6.93
N ASN A 419 -14.34 -3.31 -6.96
CA ASN A 419 -14.50 -2.43 -5.80
C ASN A 419 -15.85 -1.69 -5.80
N ILE A 420 -16.70 -1.93 -6.80
CA ILE A 420 -18.10 -1.51 -6.78
C ILE A 420 -18.94 -2.68 -6.30
N LEU A 421 -19.61 -2.51 -5.16
CA LEU A 421 -20.47 -3.51 -4.55
C LEU A 421 -21.94 -3.20 -4.84
N LEU A 422 -22.79 -4.23 -4.76
CA LEU A 422 -24.21 -4.16 -5.06
C LEU A 422 -25.04 -4.62 -3.85
N ASP A 423 -25.96 -3.78 -3.41
CA ASP A 423 -26.95 -4.13 -2.38
C ASP A 423 -28.11 -4.97 -2.96
N GLU A 424 -29.16 -5.19 -2.17
CA GLU A 424 -30.31 -6.03 -2.54
C GLU A 424 -31.08 -5.50 -3.77
N GLU A 425 -31.06 -4.17 -3.97
CA GLU A 425 -31.73 -3.46 -5.06
C GLU A 425 -30.82 -3.22 -6.29
N PHE A 426 -29.60 -3.78 -6.28
CA PHE A 426 -28.56 -3.55 -7.28
C PHE A 426 -28.12 -2.07 -7.38
N GLU A 427 -28.19 -1.33 -6.27
CA GLU A 427 -27.59 0.00 -6.19
C GLU A 427 -26.07 -0.13 -6.02
N ALA A 428 -25.33 0.71 -6.75
CA ALA A 428 -23.88 0.70 -6.70
C ALA A 428 -23.34 1.41 -5.45
N VAL A 429 -22.42 0.75 -4.77
CA VAL A 429 -21.73 1.26 -3.58
C VAL A 429 -20.23 1.10 -3.78
N VAL A 430 -19.51 2.23 -3.86
CA VAL A 430 -18.05 2.26 -3.99
C VAL A 430 -17.41 1.84 -2.67
N GLY A 431 -16.54 0.82 -2.69
CA GLY A 431 -15.83 0.31 -1.53
C GLY A 431 -14.33 0.17 -1.74
N ASP A 432 -13.66 -0.34 -0.69
CA ASP A 432 -12.20 -0.52 -0.62
C ASP A 432 -11.37 0.78 -0.66
N PHE A 433 -11.49 1.56 0.41
CA PHE A 433 -10.74 2.81 0.62
C PHE A 433 -9.29 2.60 1.10
N GLY A 434 -8.75 1.38 1.07
CA GLY A 434 -7.41 1.10 1.59
C GLY A 434 -6.31 1.92 0.91
N LEU A 435 -6.48 2.28 -0.36
CA LEU A 435 -5.52 3.09 -1.11
C LEU A 435 -5.87 4.59 -1.14
N ALA A 436 -6.96 4.98 -0.49
CA ALA A 436 -7.47 6.34 -0.57
C ALA A 436 -6.50 7.36 0.02
N LYS A 437 -6.58 8.61 -0.44
CA LYS A 437 -5.68 9.68 -0.02
C LYS A 437 -6.41 11.02 0.09
N LEU A 438 -6.12 11.76 1.15
CA LEU A 438 -6.59 13.15 1.32
C LEU A 438 -5.78 14.12 0.45
N MET A 439 -6.46 15.10 -0.12
CA MET A 439 -5.88 16.19 -0.91
C MET A 439 -6.58 17.50 -0.57
N ASP A 440 -5.83 18.56 -0.28
CA ASP A 440 -6.41 19.89 -0.03
C ASP A 440 -7.08 20.42 -1.32
N TYR A 441 -8.17 21.18 -1.21
CA TYR A 441 -8.83 21.80 -2.36
C TYR A 441 -7.93 22.76 -3.14
N LYS A 442 -6.90 23.32 -2.50
CA LYS A 442 -5.92 24.21 -3.12
C LYS A 442 -4.90 23.46 -3.98
N ASP A 443 -4.72 22.17 -3.73
CA ASP A 443 -3.74 21.37 -4.43
C ASP A 443 -4.31 20.85 -5.76
N THR A 444 -3.46 20.82 -6.79
CA THR A 444 -3.80 20.23 -8.09
C THR A 444 -3.52 18.73 -8.14
N HIS A 445 -2.69 18.24 -7.21
CA HIS A 445 -2.28 16.84 -7.10
C HIS A 445 -1.71 16.55 -5.72
N VAL A 446 -1.71 15.26 -5.36
CA VAL A 446 -0.98 14.70 -4.23
C VAL A 446 0.14 13.80 -4.74
N THR A 447 1.39 14.12 -4.38
CA THR A 447 2.53 13.25 -4.69
C THR A 447 2.52 12.05 -3.75
N THR A 448 2.38 10.85 -4.31
CA THR A 448 2.25 9.62 -3.53
C THR A 448 2.73 8.42 -4.35
N ALA A 449 3.30 7.42 -3.67
CA ALA A 449 3.75 6.18 -4.32
C ALA A 449 2.64 5.60 -5.21
N VAL A 450 3.00 5.19 -6.43
CA VAL A 450 2.04 4.63 -7.38
C VAL A 450 1.47 3.32 -6.83
N ARG A 451 0.17 3.30 -6.60
CA ARG A 451 -0.59 2.13 -6.16
C ARG A 451 -1.94 2.14 -6.84
N GLY A 452 -2.47 0.95 -7.12
CA GLY A 452 -3.73 0.73 -7.82
C GLY A 452 -3.67 -0.58 -8.61
N THR A 453 -4.71 -0.84 -9.39
CA THR A 453 -4.80 -2.03 -10.25
C THR A 453 -4.29 -1.71 -11.65
N ILE A 454 -3.34 -2.51 -12.17
CA ILE A 454 -2.82 -2.36 -13.54
C ILE A 454 -3.97 -2.40 -14.54
N GLY A 455 -3.99 -1.43 -15.46
CA GLY A 455 -5.09 -1.20 -16.41
C GLY A 455 -6.02 -0.06 -16.00
N HIS A 456 -6.14 0.23 -14.71
CA HIS A 456 -6.98 1.33 -14.17
C HIS A 456 -6.16 2.55 -13.72
N ILE A 457 -4.83 2.44 -13.69
CA ILE A 457 -3.93 3.54 -13.29
C ILE A 457 -3.73 4.49 -14.47
N ALA A 458 -3.97 5.78 -14.23
CA ALA A 458 -3.80 6.81 -15.25
C ALA A 458 -2.33 6.99 -15.70
N PRO A 459 -2.06 7.33 -16.98
CA PRO A 459 -0.69 7.43 -17.51
C PRO A 459 0.20 8.47 -16.82
N GLU A 460 -0.36 9.63 -16.49
CA GLU A 460 0.36 10.70 -15.77
C GLU A 460 0.73 10.27 -14.36
N TYR A 461 -0.09 9.41 -13.74
CA TYR A 461 0.17 8.94 -12.40
C TYR A 461 1.30 7.90 -12.41
N LEU A 462 1.32 7.00 -13.40
CA LEU A 462 2.42 6.07 -13.62
C LEU A 462 3.74 6.79 -13.89
N SER A 463 3.73 7.86 -14.69
CA SER A 463 4.95 8.55 -15.10
C SER A 463 5.47 9.55 -14.06
N THR A 464 4.59 10.18 -13.28
CA THR A 464 4.99 11.28 -12.37
C THR A 464 4.83 10.99 -10.88
N GLY A 465 4.10 9.93 -10.51
CA GLY A 465 3.76 9.64 -9.10
C GLY A 465 2.79 10.67 -8.49
N LYS A 466 2.13 11.49 -9.31
CA LYS A 466 1.15 12.49 -8.88
C LYS A 466 -0.27 11.95 -9.07
N SER A 467 -1.03 11.84 -7.99
CA SER A 467 -2.43 11.43 -8.01
C SER A 467 -3.35 12.65 -7.85
N SER A 468 -4.54 12.63 -8.44
CA SER A 468 -5.54 13.70 -8.31
C SER A 468 -6.94 13.11 -8.55
N GLU A 469 -8.00 13.93 -8.49
CA GLU A 469 -9.36 13.48 -8.85
C GLU A 469 -9.44 12.98 -10.31
N LYS A 470 -8.53 13.44 -11.18
CA LYS A 470 -8.47 13.02 -12.58
C LYS A 470 -7.92 11.62 -12.76
N THR A 471 -7.18 11.07 -11.79
CA THR A 471 -6.74 9.67 -11.83
C THR A 471 -7.90 8.72 -11.51
N ASP A 472 -8.78 9.11 -10.58
CA ASP A 472 -10.03 8.38 -10.31
C ASP A 472 -10.99 8.42 -11.51
N CYS A 473 -11.08 9.57 -12.19
CA CYS A 473 -11.87 9.71 -13.42
C CYS A 473 -11.39 8.72 -14.51
N PHE A 474 -10.07 8.61 -14.71
CA PHE A 474 -9.50 7.62 -15.64
C PHE A 474 -9.88 6.18 -15.24
N GLY A 475 -9.68 5.81 -13.97
CA GLY A 475 -10.06 4.49 -13.47
C GLY A 475 -11.55 4.20 -13.61
N TYR A 476 -12.40 5.21 -13.43
CA TYR A 476 -13.84 5.13 -13.65
C TYR A 476 -14.19 4.86 -15.13
N GLY A 477 -13.53 5.54 -16.07
CA GLY A 477 -13.73 5.28 -17.50
C GLY A 477 -13.36 3.84 -17.89
N VAL A 478 -12.26 3.31 -17.35
CA VAL A 478 -11.89 1.89 -17.55
C VAL A 478 -12.91 0.95 -16.90
N MET A 479 -13.44 1.28 -15.72
CA MET A 479 -14.51 0.52 -15.07
C MET A 479 -15.79 0.49 -15.93
N LEU A 480 -16.15 1.58 -16.62
CA LEU A 480 -17.25 1.59 -17.57
C LEU A 480 -17.00 0.63 -18.75
N LEU A 481 -15.77 0.54 -19.25
CA LEU A 481 -15.44 -0.45 -20.28
C LEU A 481 -15.59 -1.88 -19.75
N GLU A 482 -15.18 -2.16 -18.51
CA GLU A 482 -15.47 -3.47 -17.90
C GLU A 482 -16.97 -3.74 -17.82
N LEU A 483 -17.77 -2.72 -17.51
CA LEU A 483 -19.22 -2.82 -17.37
C LEU A 483 -19.92 -3.05 -18.71
N ILE A 484 -19.46 -2.42 -19.79
CA ILE A 484 -20.02 -2.55 -21.14
C ILE A 484 -19.65 -3.91 -21.75
N THR A 485 -18.39 -4.31 -21.59
CA THR A 485 -17.84 -5.51 -22.25
C THR A 485 -18.00 -6.80 -21.45
N GLY A 486 -18.23 -6.68 -20.14
CA GLY A 486 -18.16 -7.82 -19.21
C GLY A 486 -16.73 -8.29 -18.90
N GLN A 487 -15.72 -7.80 -19.63
CA GLN A 487 -14.34 -8.28 -19.55
C GLN A 487 -13.47 -7.47 -18.57
N ARG A 488 -12.28 -7.99 -18.22
CA ARG A 488 -11.30 -7.23 -17.43
C ARG A 488 -10.52 -6.28 -18.35
N ALA A 489 -10.11 -5.14 -17.83
CA ALA A 489 -9.26 -4.18 -18.55
C ALA A 489 -7.99 -4.82 -19.15
N PHE A 490 -7.39 -5.78 -18.45
CA PHE A 490 -6.22 -6.51 -18.95
C PHE A 490 -6.54 -7.45 -20.12
N ASP A 491 -7.70 -8.12 -20.09
CA ASP A 491 -8.12 -9.03 -21.17
C ASP A 491 -8.48 -8.23 -22.43
N LEU A 492 -9.12 -7.08 -22.22
CA LEU A 492 -9.38 -6.07 -23.25
C LEU A 492 -8.08 -5.59 -23.94
N ALA A 493 -7.02 -5.33 -23.17
CA ALA A 493 -5.73 -4.93 -23.73
C ALA A 493 -5.08 -6.04 -24.57
N ARG A 494 -5.33 -7.32 -24.26
CA ARG A 494 -4.85 -8.44 -25.09
C ARG A 494 -5.58 -8.54 -26.41
N LEU A 495 -6.90 -8.37 -26.41
CA LEU A 495 -7.70 -8.34 -27.64
C LEU A 495 -7.26 -7.21 -28.58
N ALA A 496 -6.91 -6.04 -28.03
CA ALA A 496 -6.40 -4.92 -28.81
C ALA A 496 -4.97 -5.16 -29.34
N ASN A 497 -4.13 -5.86 -28.57
CA ASN A 497 -2.76 -6.21 -28.99
C ASN A 497 -2.73 -7.22 -30.15
N ASP A 498 -3.75 -8.07 -30.32
CA ASP A 498 -3.83 -8.98 -31.48
C ASP A 498 -3.97 -8.18 -32.80
N ASP A 499 -4.42 -6.92 -32.73
CA ASP A 499 -4.50 -5.98 -33.84
C ASP A 499 -3.33 -4.95 -33.86
N ASP A 500 -2.32 -5.08 -32.99
CA ASP A 500 -1.23 -4.10 -32.78
C ASP A 500 -1.71 -2.68 -32.38
N VAL A 501 -2.90 -2.55 -31.76
CA VAL A 501 -3.49 -1.26 -31.37
C VAL A 501 -3.63 -1.15 -29.84
N MET A 502 -3.44 0.05 -29.29
CA MET A 502 -3.70 0.30 -27.86
C MET A 502 -5.20 0.16 -27.55
N LEU A 503 -5.56 -0.40 -26.39
CA LEU A 503 -6.96 -0.66 -26.00
C LEU A 503 -7.92 0.51 -26.29
N LEU A 504 -7.56 1.72 -25.87
CA LEU A 504 -8.44 2.88 -26.04
C LEU A 504 -8.60 3.27 -27.52
N ASP A 505 -7.57 3.09 -28.34
CA ASP A 505 -7.62 3.35 -29.78
C ASP A 505 -8.45 2.28 -30.51
N TRP A 506 -8.40 1.03 -30.05
CA TRP A 506 -9.25 -0.05 -30.54
C TRP A 506 -10.73 0.24 -30.26
N VAL A 507 -11.08 0.64 -29.03
CA VAL A 507 -12.46 1.02 -28.68
C VAL A 507 -12.93 2.23 -29.51
N LYS A 508 -12.08 3.25 -29.70
CA LYS A 508 -12.38 4.40 -30.57
C LYS A 508 -12.66 3.96 -32.02
N GLY A 509 -11.86 3.02 -32.55
CA GLY A 509 -12.04 2.48 -33.89
C GLY A 509 -13.39 1.78 -34.06
N LEU A 510 -13.76 0.92 -33.11
CA LEU A 510 -15.06 0.22 -33.13
C LEU A 510 -16.25 1.17 -33.05
N LEU A 511 -16.15 2.22 -32.22
CA LEU A 511 -17.17 3.26 -32.12
C LEU A 511 -17.35 3.99 -33.45
N LYS A 512 -16.25 4.38 -34.11
CA LYS A 512 -16.26 5.06 -35.41
C LYS A 512 -16.83 4.19 -36.53
N ASP A 513 -16.52 2.90 -36.51
CA ASP A 513 -17.00 1.91 -37.46
C ASP A 513 -18.45 1.46 -37.20
N LYS A 514 -19.08 1.92 -36.10
CA LYS A 514 -20.39 1.46 -35.61
C LYS A 514 -20.47 -0.06 -35.38
N LYS A 515 -19.35 -0.70 -35.03
CA LYS A 515 -19.26 -2.14 -34.74
C LYS A 515 -19.35 -2.38 -33.24
N LEU A 516 -20.43 -1.93 -32.62
CA LEU A 516 -20.61 -2.04 -31.17
C LEU A 516 -20.84 -3.48 -30.71
N GLU A 517 -21.45 -4.31 -31.56
CA GLU A 517 -21.78 -5.71 -31.26
C GLU A 517 -20.56 -6.58 -30.89
N SER A 518 -19.36 -6.25 -31.40
CA SER A 518 -18.13 -6.96 -31.05
C SER A 518 -17.54 -6.54 -29.70
N LEU A 519 -17.98 -5.40 -29.16
CA LEU A 519 -17.50 -4.84 -27.90
C LEU A 519 -18.46 -5.17 -26.74
N VAL A 520 -19.76 -5.09 -26.98
CA VAL A 520 -20.78 -5.27 -25.94
C VAL A 520 -20.78 -6.71 -25.43
N ASP A 521 -20.98 -6.84 -24.12
CA ASP A 521 -21.07 -8.13 -23.45
C ASP A 521 -22.06 -9.08 -24.14
N VAL A 522 -21.55 -10.22 -24.61
CA VAL A 522 -22.31 -11.27 -25.31
C VAL A 522 -23.47 -11.80 -24.46
N ASP A 523 -23.35 -11.74 -23.13
CA ASP A 523 -24.39 -12.19 -22.21
C ASP A 523 -25.65 -11.30 -22.23
N LEU A 524 -25.56 -10.08 -22.77
CA LEU A 524 -26.74 -9.23 -22.98
C LEU A 524 -27.60 -9.68 -24.15
N GLN A 525 -27.08 -10.50 -25.07
CA GLN A 525 -27.83 -11.08 -26.20
C GLN A 525 -28.62 -10.04 -27.02
N GLY A 526 -28.07 -8.83 -27.18
CA GLY A 526 -28.74 -7.73 -27.90
C GLY A 526 -29.85 -7.02 -27.10
N ASN A 527 -30.03 -7.32 -25.81
CA ASN A 527 -31.01 -6.65 -24.95
C ASN A 527 -30.46 -5.32 -24.41
N TYR A 528 -30.16 -4.41 -25.34
CA TYR A 528 -29.72 -3.05 -25.08
C TYR A 528 -30.14 -2.15 -26.26
N VAL A 529 -30.04 -0.84 -26.08
CA VAL A 529 -30.26 0.14 -27.15
C VAL A 529 -28.91 0.67 -27.58
N ASP A 530 -28.58 0.57 -28.87
CA ASP A 530 -27.26 0.96 -29.41
C ASP A 530 -26.86 2.39 -29.03
N GLU A 531 -27.80 3.33 -29.11
CA GLU A 531 -27.58 4.73 -28.71
C GLU A 531 -27.14 4.85 -27.24
N GLN A 532 -27.74 4.09 -26.33
CA GLN A 532 -27.39 4.12 -24.91
C GLN A 532 -26.01 3.50 -24.64
N VAL A 533 -25.66 2.46 -25.40
CA VAL A 533 -24.32 1.85 -25.34
C VAL A 533 -23.29 2.85 -25.86
N GLU A 534 -23.57 3.48 -26.99
CA GLU A 534 -22.73 4.49 -27.61
C GLU A 534 -22.46 5.65 -26.63
N GLU A 535 -23.50 6.21 -26.02
CA GLU A 535 -23.38 7.26 -25.01
C GLU A 535 -22.46 6.85 -23.84
N LEU A 536 -22.60 5.62 -23.34
CA LEU A 536 -21.78 5.14 -22.23
C LEU A 536 -20.31 4.92 -22.63
N ILE A 537 -20.06 4.48 -23.87
CA ILE A 537 -18.71 4.38 -24.43
C ILE A 537 -18.10 5.78 -24.60
N GLN A 538 -18.86 6.75 -25.08
CA GLN A 538 -18.42 8.14 -25.21
C GLN A 538 -17.97 8.71 -23.86
N VAL A 539 -18.78 8.50 -22.80
CA VAL A 539 -18.40 8.88 -21.43
C VAL A 539 -17.11 8.18 -21.00
N ALA A 540 -16.98 6.87 -21.25
CA ALA A 540 -15.77 6.12 -20.92
C ALA A 540 -14.53 6.72 -21.60
N LEU A 541 -14.61 7.00 -22.90
CA LEU A 541 -13.52 7.58 -23.69
C LEU A 541 -13.15 9.00 -23.24
N LEU A 542 -14.13 9.85 -22.93
CA LEU A 542 -13.91 11.18 -22.37
C LEU A 542 -13.18 11.11 -21.01
N CYS A 543 -13.50 10.10 -20.19
CA CYS A 543 -12.85 9.87 -18.91
C CYS A 543 -11.42 9.33 -19.04
N THR A 544 -11.10 8.56 -20.09
CA THR A 544 -9.79 7.92 -20.29
C THR A 544 -8.82 8.71 -21.19
N GLN A 545 -9.06 10.00 -21.40
CA GLN A 545 -8.16 10.83 -22.22
C GLN A 545 -6.74 10.87 -21.64
N ASN A 546 -5.72 10.93 -22.51
CA ASN A 546 -4.31 10.98 -22.07
C ASN A 546 -4.01 12.23 -21.25
N SER A 547 -4.61 13.38 -21.62
CA SER A 547 -4.46 14.64 -20.91
C SER A 547 -5.41 14.73 -19.70
N PRO A 548 -4.91 14.89 -18.47
CA PRO A 548 -5.78 14.96 -17.28
C PRO A 548 -6.67 16.20 -17.26
N THR A 549 -6.28 17.29 -17.92
CA THR A 549 -7.05 18.54 -17.95
C THR A 549 -8.32 18.41 -18.78
N GLU A 550 -8.29 17.57 -19.83
CA GLU A 550 -9.42 17.33 -20.75
C GLU A 550 -10.46 16.38 -20.16
N ARG A 551 -10.04 15.50 -19.24
CA ARG A 551 -10.96 14.58 -18.55
C ARG A 551 -12.04 15.36 -17.78
N PRO A 552 -13.32 14.94 -17.86
CA PRO A 552 -14.39 15.56 -17.09
C PRO A 552 -14.16 15.41 -15.59
N LYS A 553 -14.74 16.33 -14.81
CA LYS A 553 -14.94 16.09 -13.37
C LYS A 553 -15.99 15.01 -13.17
N MET A 554 -15.95 14.28 -12.06
CA MET A 554 -16.96 13.27 -11.77
C MET A 554 -18.38 13.88 -11.66
N SER A 555 -18.52 15.12 -11.20
CA SER A 555 -19.81 15.85 -11.25
C SER A 555 -20.33 16.07 -12.67
N GLU A 556 -19.44 16.32 -13.64
CA GLU A 556 -19.81 16.47 -15.06
C GLU A 556 -20.16 15.11 -15.66
N VAL A 557 -19.45 14.05 -15.27
CA VAL A 557 -19.81 12.66 -15.61
C VAL A 557 -21.21 12.31 -15.12
N VAL A 558 -21.57 12.70 -13.89
CA VAL A 558 -22.93 12.50 -13.37
C VAL A 558 -23.96 13.20 -14.25
N ARG A 559 -23.73 14.46 -14.64
CA ARG A 559 -24.64 15.20 -15.54
C ARG A 559 -24.78 14.52 -16.90
N MET A 560 -23.67 14.08 -17.51
CA MET A 560 -23.69 13.37 -18.78
C MET A 560 -24.51 12.06 -18.68
N LEU A 561 -24.35 11.30 -17.60
CA LEU A 561 -25.12 10.07 -17.36
C LEU A 561 -26.59 10.32 -16.99
N GLU A 562 -26.94 11.53 -16.55
CA GLU A 562 -28.32 11.98 -16.35
C GLU A 562 -28.96 12.52 -17.64
N GLY A 563 -28.19 12.61 -18.74
CA GLY A 563 -28.64 13.02 -20.06
C GLY A 563 -28.33 14.48 -20.43
N ASP A 564 -27.43 15.15 -19.71
CA ASP A 564 -27.11 16.57 -19.89
C ASP A 564 -25.63 16.80 -20.25
N GLY A 565 -25.37 17.45 -21.39
CA GLY A 565 -24.04 17.94 -21.77
C GLY A 565 -23.10 16.94 -22.49
N LEU A 566 -23.55 15.71 -22.75
CA LEU A 566 -22.71 14.69 -23.40
C LEU A 566 -22.45 15.00 -24.88
N ALA A 567 -23.51 15.34 -25.62
CA ALA A 567 -23.42 15.57 -27.06
C ALA A 567 -22.48 16.75 -27.38
N GLU A 568 -22.62 17.87 -26.67
CA GLU A 568 -21.77 19.05 -26.86
C GLU A 568 -20.31 18.74 -26.57
N ARG A 569 -20.05 18.05 -25.45
CA ARG A 569 -18.70 17.69 -25.04
C ARG A 569 -18.04 16.68 -25.98
N TRP A 570 -18.84 15.76 -26.52
CA TRP A 570 -18.36 14.80 -27.49
C TRP A 570 -18.01 15.46 -28.83
N GLU A 571 -18.82 16.41 -29.29
CA GLU A 571 -18.52 17.20 -30.49
C GLU A 571 -17.24 18.04 -30.34
N GLU A 572 -17.01 18.64 -29.18
CA GLU A 572 -15.77 19.36 -28.86
C GLU A 572 -14.56 18.44 -28.97
N TRP A 573 -14.65 17.26 -28.35
CA TRP A 573 -13.59 16.25 -28.39
C TRP A 573 -13.28 15.79 -29.82
N GLN A 574 -14.31 15.51 -30.63
CA GLN A 574 -14.12 15.10 -32.03
C GLN A 574 -13.41 16.19 -32.86
N LYS A 575 -13.76 17.46 -32.66
CA LYS A 575 -13.09 18.59 -33.35
C LYS A 575 -11.62 18.65 -32.97
N GLU A 576 -11.29 18.56 -31.69
CA GLU A 576 -9.90 18.59 -31.22
C GLU A 576 -9.09 17.40 -31.74
N GLU A 577 -9.67 16.21 -31.77
CA GLU A 577 -8.99 15.01 -32.27
C GLU A 577 -8.72 15.12 -33.78
N MET A 578 -9.67 15.66 -34.56
CA MET A 578 -9.45 15.97 -35.98
C MET A 578 -8.28 16.95 -36.17
N PHE A 579 -8.22 18.03 -35.38
CA PHE A 579 -7.10 18.98 -35.43
C PHE A 579 -5.75 18.33 -35.08
N ARG A 580 -5.70 17.43 -34.09
CA ARG A 580 -4.48 16.68 -33.75
C ARG A 580 -4.06 15.75 -34.88
N GLN A 581 -5.02 15.08 -35.52
CA GLN A 581 -4.75 14.15 -36.62
C GLN A 581 -4.25 14.89 -37.88
N ASP A 582 -4.84 16.05 -38.19
CA ASP A 582 -4.39 16.92 -39.29
C ASP A 582 -3.00 17.49 -39.03
N TYR A 583 -2.69 17.92 -37.80
CA TYR A 583 -1.36 18.40 -37.43
C TYR A 583 -0.29 17.30 -37.52
N SER A 584 -0.63 16.08 -37.08
CA SER A 584 0.24 14.89 -37.16
C SER A 584 0.49 14.47 -38.61
N ASN A 585 -0.55 14.52 -39.46
CA ASN A 585 -0.44 14.22 -40.89
C ASN A 585 0.35 15.30 -41.65
N ALA A 586 0.20 16.57 -41.28
CA ALA A 586 0.96 17.69 -41.86
C ALA A 586 2.46 17.61 -41.51
N HIS A 587 2.80 17.18 -40.29
CA HIS A 587 4.20 16.94 -39.90
C HIS A 587 4.80 15.69 -40.58
N ASN A 588 4.00 14.65 -40.85
CA ASN A 588 4.46 13.49 -41.62
C ASN A 588 4.61 13.80 -43.12
N GLN A 589 3.81 14.71 -43.69
CA GLN A 589 3.98 15.15 -45.09
C GLN A 589 5.20 16.07 -45.31
N HIS A 590 5.78 16.67 -44.25
CA HIS A 590 7.00 17.46 -44.39
C HIS A 590 8.30 16.64 -44.40
N ASN A 591 8.22 15.32 -44.14
CA ASN A 591 9.36 14.41 -44.25
C ASN A 591 9.43 13.67 -45.60
N ASP A 592 8.51 13.92 -46.51
CA ASP A 592 8.46 13.28 -47.84
C ASP A 592 8.73 14.31 -48.96
N TRP A 593 9.91 14.94 -48.92
CA TRP A 593 10.50 15.57 -50.10
C TRP A 593 11.63 14.69 -50.63
N ASN A 594 11.31 14.00 -51.73
CA ASN A 594 12.23 13.33 -52.65
C ASN A 594 13.59 14.06 -52.79
N ILE A 595 14.68 13.35 -52.49
CA ILE A 595 15.98 13.58 -53.13
C ILE A 595 16.30 12.32 -53.96
N PRO A 596 16.54 12.44 -55.28
CA PRO A 596 16.77 11.30 -56.17
C PRO A 596 18.16 10.68 -55.94
N ASP A 597 18.23 9.37 -56.16
CA ASP A 597 19.46 8.57 -56.27
C ASP A 597 20.57 9.30 -57.06
N SER A 598 21.68 9.62 -56.41
CA SER A 598 22.99 9.80 -57.05
C SER A 598 24.13 10.01 -56.05
N ILE A 599 25.11 9.09 -56.15
CA ILE A 599 26.57 9.29 -56.00
C ILE A 599 27.22 8.92 -54.65
N HIS A 600 28.10 7.93 -54.78
CA HIS A 600 29.17 7.49 -53.90
C HIS A 600 30.09 8.60 -53.35
N ASN A 601 30.66 8.29 -52.18
CA ASN A 601 31.87 8.87 -51.57
C ASN A 601 31.72 10.28 -50.95
N LEU A 602 31.83 10.36 -49.62
CA LEU A 602 32.96 11.02 -48.92
C LEU A 602 32.80 10.88 -47.38
N GLN A 603 33.94 10.77 -46.70
CA GLN A 603 34.07 10.60 -45.26
C GLN A 603 33.81 11.91 -44.47
N PRO A 604 33.48 11.79 -43.17
CA PRO A 604 33.11 12.92 -42.32
C PRO A 604 34.34 13.53 -41.65
N ASP A 605 34.56 14.83 -41.85
CA ASP A 605 35.35 15.66 -40.94
C ASP A 605 34.66 17.03 -40.74
N GLU A 606 34.55 17.38 -39.46
CA GLU A 606 34.80 18.70 -38.89
C GLU A 606 33.83 19.89 -39.16
N LEU A 607 33.00 20.25 -38.17
CA LEU A 607 33.26 21.35 -37.22
C LEU A 607 31.99 21.81 -36.45
N SER A 608 32.07 21.63 -35.13
CA SER A 608 31.73 22.60 -34.06
C SER A 608 31.21 23.99 -34.45
N ASN A 609 30.11 24.43 -33.84
CA ASN A 609 30.18 25.39 -32.70
C ASN A 609 28.80 25.70 -32.07
N PRO A 610 28.78 26.19 -30.80
CA PRO A 610 27.59 26.21 -29.94
C PRO A 610 26.87 27.57 -29.88
N ARG A 611 25.58 27.54 -29.54
CA ARG A 611 24.90 28.52 -28.68
C ARG A 611 23.80 27.85 -27.87
#